data_AF-A0A973ZKA5-F1
#
_entry.id   AF-A0A973ZKA5-F1
#
_cell.length_a   1.000
_cell.length_b   1.000
_cell.length_c   1.000
_cell.angle_alpha   90.00
_cell.angle_beta   90.00
_cell.angle_gamma   90.00
#
_symmetry.space_group_name_H-M   'P 1'
#
loop_
_entity.id
_entity.type
_entity.pdbx_description
1 polymer ?
#
loop_
_entity_poly.entity_id
_entity_poly.type
_entity_poly.pdbx_seq_one_letter_code
_entity_poly.pdbx_strand_id
1 'polypeptide(L)' 'GLAADVAATGASFTHAADRDPMADLVVAQRLAVALAAHRGLDPDAPRNLTRSVILEL' A
#
# COMPACT_ATOMS: atom_id res chain seq x y z
N GLY A 1 -0.22 11.99 -16.13
CA GLY A 1 -1.05 12.38 -14.96
C GLY A 1 -1.43 11.09 -14.28
N LEU A 2 -1.42 11.02 -12.94
CA LEU A 2 -1.23 9.73 -12.23
C LEU A 2 -2.07 8.56 -12.74
N ALA A 3 -3.37 8.74 -12.99
CA ALA A 3 -4.23 7.67 -13.52
C ALA A 3 -3.80 7.17 -14.92
N ALA A 4 -3.42 8.08 -15.82
CA ALA A 4 -2.89 7.73 -17.13
C ALA A 4 -1.51 7.06 -17.02
N ASP A 5 -0.68 7.53 -16.09
CA ASP A 5 0.66 6.97 -15.86
C ASP A 5 0.55 5.54 -15.31
N VAL A 6 -0.42 5.26 -14.42
CA VAL A 6 -0.74 3.90 -13.95
C VAL A 6 -1.26 3.02 -15.08
N ALA A 7 -2.22 3.51 -15.88
CA ALA A 7 -2.76 2.75 -17.02
C ALA A 7 -1.68 2.36 -18.04
N ALA A 8 -0.69 3.23 -18.28
CA ALA A 8 0.44 2.94 -19.17
C ALA A 8 1.31 1.76 -18.71
N THR A 9 1.31 1.43 -17.42
CA THR A 9 2.00 0.23 -16.88
C THR A 9 1.18 -1.06 -17.02
N GLY A 10 -0.07 -0.98 -17.49
CA GLY A 10 -1.03 -2.10 -17.48
C GLY A 10 -1.68 -2.34 -16.11
N ALA A 11 -1.42 -1.49 -15.12
CA ALA A 11 -2.02 -1.57 -13.80
C ALA A 11 -3.39 -0.89 -13.74
N SER A 12 -4.20 -1.30 -12.75
CA SER A 12 -5.51 -0.70 -12.48
C SER A 12 -5.39 0.49 -11.52
N PHE A 13 -5.92 1.64 -11.91
CA PHE A 13 -6.07 2.79 -11.02
C PHE A 13 -7.40 2.71 -10.27
N THR A 14 -7.35 2.51 -8.95
CA THR A 14 -8.55 2.40 -8.11
C THR A 14 -8.72 3.65 -7.27
N HIS A 15 -9.76 4.42 -7.53
CA HIS A 15 -10.20 5.54 -6.71
C HIS A 15 -11.70 5.73 -6.97
N ALA A 16 -12.49 5.92 -5.91
CA ALA A 16 -13.92 6.18 -6.01
C ALA A 16 -14.20 7.61 -5.58
N ALA A 17 -14.74 8.43 -6.49
CA ALA A 17 -14.93 9.87 -6.26
C ALA A 17 -15.75 10.19 -5.00
N ASP A 18 -16.72 9.34 -4.68
CA ASP A 18 -17.63 9.52 -3.52
C ASP A 18 -17.13 8.81 -2.25
N ARG A 19 -15.97 8.15 -2.29
CA ARG A 19 -15.43 7.44 -1.14
C ARG A 19 -14.57 8.38 -0.30
N ASP A 20 -14.80 8.34 1.01
CA ASP A 20 -13.95 9.04 1.97
C ASP A 20 -12.46 8.65 1.81
N PRO A 21 -11.53 9.61 1.82
CA PRO A 21 -10.10 9.33 1.64
C PRO A 21 -9.52 8.32 2.64
N MET A 22 -10.00 8.30 3.89
CA MET A 22 -9.57 7.32 4.89
C MET A 22 -10.07 5.91 4.56
N ALA A 23 -11.24 5.79 3.94
CA ALA A 23 -11.74 4.50 3.46
C ALA A 23 -10.90 3.98 2.27
N ASP A 24 -10.45 4.85 1.36
CA ASP A 24 -9.50 4.46 0.31
C ASP A 24 -8.15 4.00 0.89
N LEU A 25 -7.66 4.66 1.96
CA LEU A 25 -6.45 4.22 2.67
C LEU A 25 -6.60 2.79 3.24
N VAL A 26 -7.74 2.49 3.87
CA VAL A 26 -8.00 1.15 4.41
C VAL A 26 -8.03 0.09 3.30
N VAL A 27 -8.54 0.41 2.11
CA VAL A 27 -8.50 -0.50 0.96
C VAL A 27 -7.06 -0.82 0.56
N ALA A 28 -6.19 0.19 0.47
CA ALA A 28 -4.78 0.00 0.17
C ALA A 28 -4.06 -0.85 1.23
N GLN A 29 -4.32 -0.59 2.52
CA GLN A 29 -3.75 -1.36 3.63
C GLN A 29 -4.19 -2.83 3.60
N ARG A 30 -5.48 -3.10 3.37
CA ARG A 30 -6.00 -4.48 3.27
C ARG A 30 -5.43 -5.24 2.09
N LEU A 31 -5.23 -4.57 0.95
CA LEU A 31 -4.55 -5.15 -0.21
C LEU A 31 -3.11 -5.54 0.12
N ALA A 32 -2.36 -4.67 0.82
CA ALA A 32 -0.99 -4.96 1.21
C ALA A 32 -0.89 -6.21 2.11
N VAL A 33 -1.80 -6.34 3.09
CA VAL A 33 -1.88 -7.54 3.95
C VAL A 33 -2.20 -8.79 3.14
N ALA A 34 -3.18 -8.72 2.23
CA ALA A 34 -3.53 -9.85 1.37
C ALA A 34 -2.37 -10.28 0.47
N LEU A 35 -1.61 -9.33 -0.08
CA LEU A 35 -0.43 -9.60 -0.89
C LEU A 35 0.70 -10.23 -0.07
N ALA A 36 0.92 -9.79 1.16
CA ALA A 36 1.90 -10.38 2.07
C ALA A 36 1.55 -11.85 2.36
N ALA A 37 0.29 -12.11 2.73
CA ALA A 37 -0.22 -13.46 2.98
C ALA A 37 -0.08 -14.36 1.73
N HIS A 38 -0.47 -13.86 0.56
CA HIS A 38 -0.34 -14.61 -0.70
C HIS A 38 1.12 -14.96 -1.05
N ARG A 39 2.07 -14.13 -0.63
CA ARG A 39 3.51 -14.33 -0.84
C ARG A 39 4.21 -15.06 0.31
N GLY A 40 3.47 -15.48 1.34
CA GLY A 40 4.05 -16.12 2.54
C GLY A 40 4.96 -15.20 3.35
N LEU A 41 4.71 -13.88 3.31
CA LEU A 41 5.45 -12.87 4.07
C LEU A 41 4.66 -12.49 5.33
N ASP A 42 5.39 -12.24 6.42
CA ASP A 42 4.83 -11.66 7.64
C ASP A 42 4.79 -10.11 7.52
N PRO A 43 3.60 -9.49 7.44
CA PRO A 43 3.48 -8.04 7.35
C PRO A 43 3.90 -7.32 8.64
N ASP A 44 3.92 -7.99 9.79
CA ASP A 44 4.32 -7.41 11.07
C ASP A 44 5.86 -7.45 11.27
N ALA A 45 6.57 -8.25 10.47
CA ALA A 45 8.04 -8.37 10.46
C ALA A 45 8.64 -8.10 9.06
N PRO A 46 8.55 -6.85 8.53
CA PRO A 46 9.05 -6.49 7.20
C PRO A 46 10.58 -6.64 7.08
N ARG A 47 11.05 -7.17 5.94
CA ARG A 47 12.44 -7.65 5.76
C ARG A 47 13.56 -6.61 5.88
N ASN A 48 13.27 -5.31 5.85
CA ASN A 48 14.27 -4.24 5.90
C ASN A 48 13.82 -3.01 6.72
N LEU A 49 12.92 -3.21 7.68
CA LEU A 49 12.30 -2.13 8.44
C LEU A 49 12.33 -2.44 9.94
N THR A 50 12.58 -1.43 10.75
CA THR A 50 12.31 -1.43 12.18
C THR A 50 11.04 -0.63 12.44
N ARG A 51 10.39 -0.86 13.59
CA ARG A 51 9.21 -0.07 14.01
C ARG A 51 9.51 1.43 14.05
N SER A 52 10.73 1.82 14.39
CA SER A 52 11.14 3.22 14.54
C SER A 52 12.59 3.41 14.12
N VAL A 53 12.90 4.60 13.62
CA VAL A 53 14.26 5.06 13.35
C VAL A 53 14.60 6.09 14.42
N ILE A 54 15.66 5.84 15.17
CA ILE A 54 16.17 6.77 16.18
C ILE A 54 17.49 7.33 15.64
N LEU A 55 17.59 8.65 15.57
CA LEU A 55 18.79 9.34 15.11
C LEU A 55 19.53 9.88 16.33
N GLU A 56 20.85 9.73 16.36
CA GLU A 56 21.68 10.40 17.38
C GLU A 56 21.94 11.86 16.97
N LEU A 57 21.92 12.77 17.94
CA LEU A 57 22.13 14.21 17.80
C LEU A 57 23.61 14.57 17.88
#